data_AF-A0A156JDC4-F1
#
_entry.id   AF-A0A156JDC4-F1
#
_cell.length_a   1.000
_cell.length_b   1.000
_cell.length_c   1.000
_cell.angle_alpha   90.00
_cell.angle_beta   90.00
_cell.angle_gamma   90.00
#
_symmetry.space_group_name_H-M   'P 1'
#
loop_
_entity.id
_entity.type
_entity.pdbx_description
1 polymer ?
#
loop_
_entity_poly.entity_id
_entity_poly.type
_entity_poly.pdbx_seq_one_letter_code
_entity_poly.pdbx_strand_id
1 'polypeptide(L)' 'MKRTRLEESTCPVARSLDIIGDWWSLLIVRDARYGVAVDILVAYLTDEAGIRAT' A
#
# COMPACT_ATOMS: atom_id res chain seq x y z
N MET A 1 11.31 -3.30 16.12
CA MET A 1 12.14 -2.58 15.13
C MET A 1 12.48 -1.21 15.73
N LYS A 2 13.76 -0.88 15.95
CA LYS A 2 14.16 0.43 16.46
C LYS A 2 14.09 1.42 15.29
N ARG A 3 13.27 2.47 15.41
CA ARG A 3 13.11 3.46 14.34
C ARG A 3 14.33 4.40 14.34
N THR A 4 15.08 4.40 13.25
CA THR A 4 16.14 5.38 12.98
C THR A 4 15.54 6.46 12.10
N ARG A 5 15.54 7.71 12.56
CA ARG A 5 15.07 8.84 11.75
C ARG A 5 16.13 9.17 10.69
N LEU A 6 15.71 9.17 9.43
CA LEU A 6 16.56 9.42 8.27
C LEU A 6 16.02 10.58 7.42
N GLU A 7 15.10 11.37 7.97
CA GLU A 7 14.46 12.54 7.36
C GLU A 7 15.46 13.60 6.85
N GLU A 8 16.56 13.83 7.56
CA GLU A 8 17.60 14.81 7.20
C GLU A 8 18.74 14.21 6.34
N SER A 9 18.63 12.95 5.92
CA SER A 9 19.67 12.32 5.10
C SER A 9 19.69 12.89 3.68
N THR A 10 20.89 13.26 3.21
CA THR A 10 21.13 13.64 1.80
C THR A 10 20.91 12.47 0.83
N CYS A 11 20.96 11.23 1.32
CA CYS A 11 20.71 10.04 0.53
C CYS A 11 19.20 9.89 0.22
N PRO A 12 18.77 9.89 -1.06
CA PRO A 12 17.37 9.75 -1.41
C PRO A 12 16.77 8.41 -0.98
N VAL A 13 17.58 7.33 -1.00
CA VAL A 13 17.15 6.01 -0.53
C VAL A 13 16.86 6.02 0.97
N ALA A 14 17.71 6.67 1.77
CA ALA A 14 17.52 6.77 3.21
C ALA A 14 16.24 7.54 3.56
N ARG A 15 15.94 8.59 2.79
CA ARG A 15 14.72 9.40 2.95
C ARG A 15 13.45 8.64 2.58
N SER A 16 13.48 7.87 1.50
CA SER A 16 12.37 6.98 1.15
C SER A 16 12.15 5.93 2.24
N LEU A 17 13.23 5.32 2.75
CA LEU A 17 13.18 4.30 3.79
C LEU A 17 12.64 4.84 5.13
N ASP A 18 12.79 6.12 5.42
CA ASP A 18 12.18 6.74 6.61
C ASP A 18 10.64 6.70 6.58
N ILE A 19 10.07 6.83 5.38
CA ILE A 19 8.63 6.88 5.12
C ILE A 19 8.04 5.47 4.97
N ILE A 20 8.69 4.60 4.19
CA ILE A 20 8.17 3.27 3.82
C ILE A 20 8.90 2.10 4.48
N GLY A 21 9.88 2.35 5.35
CA GLY A 21 10.80 1.34 5.88
C GLY A 21 10.25 0.45 6.98
N ASP A 22 8.93 0.47 7.23
CA ASP A 22 8.31 -0.55 8.05
C ASP A 22 8.16 -1.85 7.22
N TRP A 23 8.43 -2.98 7.86
CA TRP A 23 8.42 -4.29 7.18
C TRP A 23 7.07 -4.64 6.52
N TRP A 24 5.96 -4.11 7.02
CA TRP A 24 4.65 -4.30 6.42
C TRP A 24 4.35 -3.35 5.26
N SER A 25 4.98 -2.17 5.22
CA SER A 25 4.67 -1.14 4.20
C SER A 25 4.91 -1.64 2.78
N LEU A 26 5.99 -2.40 2.55
CA LEU A 26 6.26 -3.00 1.24
C LEU A 26 5.29 -4.12 0.88
N LEU A 27 4.75 -4.83 1.86
CA LEU A 27 3.72 -5.86 1.65
C LEU A 27 2.39 -5.24 1.25
N ILE A 28 2.03 -4.09 1.83
CA ILE A 28 0.85 -3.31 1.46
C ILE A 28 1.00 -2.72 0.05
N VAL A 29 2.16 -2.14 -0.29
CA VAL A 29 2.41 -1.61 -1.64
C VAL A 29 2.38 -2.71 -2.69
N ARG A 30 2.90 -3.90 -2.36
CA ARG A 30 2.80 -5.09 -3.21
C ARG A 30 1.34 -5.46 -3.44
N ASP A 31 0.55 -5.57 -2.36
CA ASP A 31 -0.87 -5.95 -2.43
C ASP A 31 -1.70 -4.92 -3.22
N ALA A 32 -1.46 -3.63 -2.99
CA ALA A 32 -2.11 -2.54 -3.70
C ALA A 32 -1.79 -2.51 -5.21
N ARG A 33 -0.59 -2.93 -5.62
CA ARG A 33 -0.24 -3.06 -7.04
C ARG A 33 -0.91 -4.25 -7.74
N TYR A 34 -1.37 -5.25 -6.98
CA TYR A 34 -2.09 -6.39 -7.52
C TYR A 34 -3.61 -6.16 -7.59
N GLY A 35 -4.09 -4.92 -7.43
CA GLY A 35 -5.50 -4.56 -7.59
C GLY A 35 -6.39 -5.01 -6.43
N VAL A 36 -5.95 -5.95 -5.60
CA VAL A 36 -6.71 -6.61 -4.52
C VAL A 36 -7.47 -5.60 -3.64
N ALA A 37 -6.89 -4.49 -3.23
CA ALA A 37 -7.58 -3.54 -2.35
C ALA A 37 -8.66 -2.67 -3.04
N VAL A 38 -8.50 -2.36 -4.34
CA VAL A 38 -9.48 -1.55 -5.09
C VAL A 38 -10.51 -2.47 -5.76
N ASP A 39 -10.07 -3.61 -6.27
CA ASP A 39 -10.90 -4.63 -6.90
C ASP A 39 -11.77 -5.37 -5.89
N ILE A 40 -11.29 -5.67 -4.66
CA ILE A 40 -12.16 -6.25 -3.61
C ILE A 40 -13.23 -5.26 -3.18
N LEU A 41 -12.91 -3.97 -3.02
CA LEU A 41 -13.92 -2.99 -2.62
C LEU A 41 -14.94 -2.78 -3.74
N VAL A 42 -14.49 -2.70 -5.00
CA VAL A 42 -15.41 -2.64 -6.16
C VAL A 42 -16.23 -3.92 -6.24
N ALA A 43 -15.63 -5.11 -6.11
CA ALA A 43 -16.34 -6.40 -6.11
C ALA A 43 -17.38 -6.49 -4.98
N TYR A 44 -17.02 -6.11 -3.75
CA TYR A 44 -17.92 -6.12 -2.59
C TYR A 44 -19.06 -5.10 -2.74
N LEU A 45 -18.77 -3.89 -3.25
CA LEU A 45 -19.79 -2.90 -3.55
C LEU A 45 -20.68 -3.31 -4.74
N THR A 46 -20.16 -4.04 -5.73
CA THR A 46 -20.96 -4.60 -6.82
C THR A 46 -21.78 -5.82 -6.40
N ASP A 47 -21.32 -6.57 -5.40
CA ASP A 47 -22.03 -7.74 -4.84
C ASP A 47 -23.26 -7.30 -4.03
N GLU A 48 -23.14 -6.25 -3.21
CA GLU A 48 -24.27 -5.62 -2.51
C GLU A 48 -25.24 -4.90 -3.47
N ALA A 49 -24.75 -4.39 -4.60
CA ALA A 49 -25.58 -3.65 -5.56
C ALA A 49 -26.31 -4.53 -6.59
N GLY A 50 -26.03 -5.84 -6.68
CA GLY A 50 -26.66 -6.72 -7.67
C GLY A 50 -26.50 -6.26 -9.12
N ILE A 51 -25.52 -5.40 -9.42
CA ILE A 51 -25.23 -4.94 -10.77
C ILE A 51 -24.36 -6.02 -11.42
N ARG A 52 -25.05 -7.04 -11.97
CA ARG A 52 -24.47 -7.95 -12.95
C ARG A 52 -23.70 -7.12 -13.97
N ALA A 53 -22.42 -7.44 -14.12
CA ALA A 53 -21.62 -7.03 -15.26
C ALA A 53 -22.37 -7.35 -16.56
N THR A 54 -22.87 -6.31 -17.22
CA THR A 54 -23.11 -6.26 -18.67
C THR A 54 -22.18 -5.23 -19.25
#